data_AF-A0A0M1J3W6-F1
#
_entry.id   AF-A0A0M1J3W6-F1
#
_cell.length_a   1.000
_cell.length_b   1.000
_cell.length_c   1.000
_cell.angle_alpha   90.00
_cell.angle_beta   90.00
_cell.angle_gamma   90.00
#
_symmetry.space_group_name_H-M   'P 1'
#
loop_
_entity.id
_entity.type
_entity.pdbx_description
1 polymer ?
#
loop_
_entity_poly.entity_id
_entity_poly.type
_entity_poly.pdbx_seq_one_letter_code
_entity_poly.pdbx_strand_id
1 'polypeptide(L)' 'MLIGKPFPFVTKYVEKLSAGVAEKEQRKHGLTRKQKAWLTFCIMGIFVTESVCWRKYVRAGLGRY' A
#
# COMPACT_ATOMS: atom_id res chain seq x y z
N MET A 1 -1.29 -17.54 4.56
CA MET A 1 -1.13 -16.21 3.93
C MET A 1 0.35 -15.85 3.93
N LEU A 2 1.03 -16.01 2.80
CA LEU A 2 2.45 -15.70 2.58
C LEU A 2 2.70 -14.18 2.42
N ILE A 3 2.08 -13.38 3.29
CA ILE A 3 2.30 -11.93 3.37
C ILE A 3 2.49 -11.66 4.86
N GLY A 4 3.70 -11.92 5.33
CA GLY A 4 4.09 -11.61 6.70
C GLY A 4 4.00 -10.11 6.90
N LYS A 5 2.97 -9.67 7.63
CA LYS A 5 2.63 -8.30 8.07
C LYS A 5 2.76 -7.20 6.99
N PRO A 6 1.67 -6.45 6.66
CA PRO A 6 1.79 -5.32 5.75
C PRO A 6 2.87 -4.35 6.23
N PHE A 7 3.63 -3.76 5.30
CA PHE A 7 4.69 -2.82 5.63
C PHE A 7 4.12 -1.75 6.59
N PRO A 8 4.82 -1.44 7.69
CA PRO A 8 4.35 -0.47 8.69
C PRO A 8 4.10 0.91 8.07
N PHE A 9 4.78 1.24 6.97
CA PHE A 9 4.50 2.41 6.14
C PHE A 9 3.07 2.40 5.55
N VAL A 10 2.64 1.29 4.96
CA VAL A 10 1.32 1.16 4.32
C VAL A 10 0.22 1.28 5.37
N THR A 11 0.41 0.68 6.54
CA THR A 11 -0.54 0.78 7.64
C THR A 11 -0.67 2.23 8.12
N LYS A 12 0.45 2.92 8.35
CA LYS A 12 0.45 4.35 8.73
C LYS A 12 -0.16 5.24 7.65
N TYR A 13 0.07 4.94 6.38
CA TYR A 13 -0.53 5.68 5.26
C TYR A 13 -2.05 5.54 5.25
N VAL A 14 -2.57 4.32 5.35
CA VAL A 14 -4.02 4.05 5.38
C VAL A 14 -4.68 4.66 6.62
N GLU A 15 -3.99 4.71 7.76
CA GLU A 15 -4.48 5.41 8.96
C GLU A 15 -4.58 6.91 8.73
N LYS A 16 -3.52 7.55 8.20
CA LYS A 16 -3.54 8.98 7.86
C LYS A 16 -4.61 9.31 6.83
N LEU A 17 -4.77 8.48 5.80
CA LEU A 17 -5.83 8.61 4.80
C LEU A 17 -7.20 8.58 5.48
N SER A 18 -7.39 7.66 6.43
CA SER A 18 -8.66 7.56 7.15
C SER A 18 -8.97 8.74 8.05
N ALA A 19 -7.95 9.35 8.66
CA ALA A 19 -8.09 10.57 9.43
C ALA A 19 -8.44 11.76 8.52
N GLY A 20 -7.72 11.93 7.40
CA GLY A 20 -8.00 13.02 6.46
C GLY A 20 -9.37 12.94 5.80
N VAL A 21 -9.85 11.73 5.51
CA VAL A 21 -11.24 11.53 5.01
C VAL A 21 -12.27 11.90 6.08
N ALA A 22 -12.03 11.52 7.35
CA ALA A 22 -12.94 11.89 8.44
C ALA A 22 -13.02 13.40 8.64
N GLU A 23 -11.86 14.07 8.59
CA GLU A 23 -11.74 15.53 8.72
C GLU A 23 -12.46 16.25 7.58
N LYS A 24 -12.22 15.84 6.33
CA LYS A 24 -12.81 16.48 5.15
C LYS A 24 -14.33 16.30 5.05
N GLU A 25 -14.84 15.13 5.40
CA GLU A 25 -16.27 14.81 5.33
C GLU A 25 -17.04 15.26 6.59
N GLN A 26 -16.38 15.89 7.57
CA GLN A 26 -16.95 16.21 8.89
C GLN A 26 -17.65 15.01 9.55
N ARG A 27 -17.14 13.79 9.32
CA ARG A 27 -17.73 12.55 9.85
C ARG A 27 -16.99 12.12 11.12
N LYS A 28 -17.77 11.64 12.11
CA LYS A 28 -17.21 11.01 13.34
C LYS A 28 -16.34 9.78 13.06
N HIS A 29 -16.51 9.14 11.91
CA HIS A 29 -15.79 7.92 11.55
C HIS A 29 -15.17 8.05 10.16
N GLY A 30 -13.88 7.74 10.05
CA GLY A 30 -13.19 7.58 8.77
C GLY A 30 -13.53 6.25 8.09
N LEU A 31 -12.59 5.70 7.31
CA LEU A 31 -12.79 4.43 6.62
C LEU A 31 -13.06 3.25 7.57
N THR A 32 -13.98 2.37 7.18
CA THR A 32 -14.26 1.12 7.88
C THR A 32 -13.09 0.14 7.81
N ARG A 33 -13.02 -0.80 8.76
CA ARG A 33 -11.95 -1.83 8.82
C ARG A 33 -11.81 -2.61 7.51
N LYS A 34 -12.92 -2.95 6.85
CA LYS A 34 -12.92 -3.66 5.55
C LYS A 34 -12.28 -2.81 4.44
N GLN A 35 -12.64 -1.52 4.37
CA GLN A 35 -12.06 -0.60 3.39
C GLN A 35 -10.56 -0.38 3.64
N LYS A 36 -10.15 -0.22 4.91
CA LYS A 36 -8.73 -0.11 5.29
C LYS A 36 -7.93 -1.35 4.90
N ALA A 37 -8.49 -2.54 5.15
CA ALA A 37 -7.85 -3.80 4.77
C ALA A 37 -7.72 -3.95 3.25
N TRP A 38 -8.75 -3.57 2.49
CA TRP A 38 -8.73 -3.60 1.03
C TRP A 38 -7.68 -2.63 0.45
N LEU A 39 -7.64 -1.39 0.95
CA LEU A 39 -6.62 -0.42 0.57
C LEU A 39 -5.21 -0.90 0.88
N THR A 40 -5.01 -1.47 2.07
CA THR A 40 -3.73 -2.04 2.47
C THR A 40 -3.31 -3.16 1.51
N PHE A 41 -4.25 -4.04 1.12
CA PHE A 41 -3.99 -5.11 0.17
C PHE A 41 -3.62 -4.58 -1.22
N CYS A 42 -4.39 -3.62 -1.76
CA CYS A 42 -4.09 -3.02 -3.07
C CYS A 42 -2.73 -2.32 -3.08
N ILE A 43 -2.42 -1.51 -2.05
CA ILE A 43 -1.15 -0.80 -1.96
C ILE A 43 0.02 -1.77 -1.81
N MET A 44 -0.11 -2.81 -0.99
CA MET A 44 0.89 -3.88 -0.88
C MET A 44 1.08 -4.59 -2.22
N GLY A 45 0.01 -4.86 -2.96
CA GLY A 45 0.07 -5.44 -4.31
C GLY A 45 0.83 -4.55 -5.28
N ILE A 46 0.58 -3.24 -5.26
CA ILE A 46 1.33 -2.26 -6.08
C ILE A 46 2.81 -2.27 -5.69
N PHE A 47 3.14 -2.19 -4.40
CA PHE A 47 4.55 -2.24 -3.96
C PHE A 47 5.24 -3.54 -4.34
N VAL A 48 4.56 -4.68 -4.21
CA VAL A 48 5.10 -5.99 -4.65
C VAL A 48 5.28 -6.00 -6.16
N THR A 49 4.33 -5.46 -6.93
CA THR A 49 4.41 -5.43 -8.39
C THR A 49 5.51 -4.49 -8.85
N GLU A 50 5.61 -3.29 -8.30
CA GLU A 50 6.68 -2.32 -8.53
C GLU A 50 8.04 -2.91 -8.14
N SER A 51 8.17 -3.54 -6.98
CA SER A 51 9.45 -4.14 -6.56
C SER A 51 9.84 -5.39 -7.36
N VAL A 52 8.87 -6.20 -7.81
CA VAL A 52 9.11 -7.34 -8.71
C VAL A 52 9.43 -6.85 -10.13
N CYS A 53 8.72 -5.84 -10.63
CA CYS A 53 8.93 -5.27 -11.96
C CYS A 53 10.24 -4.49 -12.01
N TRP A 54 10.61 -3.76 -10.96
CA TRP A 54 11.92 -3.12 -10.79
C TRP A 54 13.03 -4.16 -10.75
N ARG A 55 12.86 -5.29 -10.03
CA ARG A 55 13.88 -6.36 -10.01
C ARG A 55 14.01 -7.04 -11.37
N LYS A 56 12.91 -7.19 -12.12
CA LYS A 56 12.94 -7.66 -13.52
C LYS A 56 13.58 -6.64 -14.45
N TYR A 57 13.32 -5.36 -14.26
CA TYR A 57 13.91 -4.25 -15.01
C TYR A 57 15.41 -4.13 -14.74
N VAL A 58 15.86 -4.18 -13.49
CA VAL A 58 17.29 -4.23 -13.10
C VAL A 58 17.97 -5.47 -13.69
N ARG A 59 17.29 -6.64 -13.68
CA ARG A 59 17.81 -7.85 -14.31
C ARG A 59 17.87 -7.77 -15.84
N ALA A 60 16.94 -7.04 -16.46
CA ALA A 60 16.94 -6.80 -17.90
C ALA A 60 17.94 -5.70 -18.32
N GLY A 61 18.17 -4.69 -17.47
CA GLY A 61 19.02 -3.53 -17.72
C GLY A 61 20.50 -3.72 -17.32
N LEU A 62 20.83 -4.68 -16.45
CA LEU A 62 22.22 -5.08 -16.16
C LEU A 62 22.83 -6.01 -17.22
N GLY A 63 22.08 -6.34 -18.27
CA GLY A 63 22.61 -6.99 -19.46
C GLY A 63 23.16 -5.94 -20.44
N ARG A 64 24.43 -5.54 -20.23
CA ARG A 64 25.27 -4.68 -21.10
C ARG A 64 25.06 -3.18 -20.92
N TYR A 65 25.81 -2.60 -19.98
CA TYR A 65 26.63 -1.45 -20.33
C TYR A 65 27.93 -1.97 -20.95
#